data_AF-A0A9N8RX56-F1
#
_entry.id   AF-A0A9N8RX56-F1
#
_cell.length_a   1.000
_cell.length_b   1.000
_cell.length_c   1.000
_cell.angle_alpha   90.00
_cell.angle_beta   90.00
_cell.angle_gamma   90.00
#
_symmetry.space_group_name_H-M   'P 1'
#
loop_
_entity.id
_entity.type
_entity.pdbx_description
1 polymer ?
#
loop_
_entity_poly.entity_id
_entity_poly.type
_entity_poly.pdbx_seq_one_letter_code
_entity_poly.pdbx_strand_id
1 'polypeptide(L)'
;MNTIPNVISRTSKSVDWLFDRELEAADNASEAEYDRRERIVGSIRTAEVLDEMAESMTVAQEEAFMEALNRGGNKDVHTLYCLIDQFKEAIVKRRLAEPAPRFSMTYCSQCGKALGPGNSGVSHCYSHGA
;
A
#
# COMPACT_ATOMS: atom_id res chain seq x y z
N MET A 1 14.67 22.81 -54.45
CA MET A 1 14.30 21.58 -53.71
C MET A 1 15.16 21.51 -52.45
N ASN A 2 14.64 21.90 -51.28
CA ASN A 2 15.25 21.58 -49.97
C ASN A 2 14.34 22.09 -48.84
N THR A 3 13.41 21.25 -48.36
CA THR A 3 12.54 21.57 -47.20
C THR A 3 12.25 20.33 -46.34
N ILE A 4 13.15 19.34 -46.35
CA ILE A 4 12.95 18.06 -45.63
C ILE A 4 13.70 17.95 -44.26
N PRO A 5 14.78 18.70 -43.92
CA PRO A 5 15.50 18.46 -42.66
C PRO A 5 14.73 18.87 -41.38
N ASN A 6 13.89 19.92 -41.45
CA ASN A 6 13.28 20.53 -40.27
C ASN A 6 12.11 19.69 -39.71
N VAL A 7 11.38 18.99 -40.58
CA VAL A 7 10.24 18.14 -40.19
C VAL A 7 10.72 16.92 -39.41
N ILE A 8 11.77 16.25 -39.88
CA ILE A 8 12.34 15.04 -39.24
C ILE A 8 12.89 15.36 -37.83
N SER A 9 13.51 16.53 -37.66
CA SER A 9 14.03 16.98 -36.36
C SER A 9 12.95 17.33 -35.34
N ARG A 10 11.78 17.77 -35.80
CA ARG A 10 10.63 18.08 -34.93
C ARG A 10 9.89 16.80 -34.57
N THR A 11 9.69 15.89 -35.52
CA THR A 11 9.02 14.61 -35.26
C THR A 11 9.85 13.72 -34.33
N SER A 12 11.18 13.69 -34.46
CA SER A 12 12.05 12.94 -33.52
C SER A 12 11.93 13.48 -32.09
N LYS A 13 12.09 14.79 -31.89
CA LYS A 13 11.91 15.41 -30.56
C LYS A 13 10.52 15.24 -29.98
N SER A 14 9.47 15.26 -30.81
CA SER A 14 8.10 14.99 -30.35
C SER A 14 7.89 13.54 -29.95
N VAL A 15 8.56 12.59 -30.62
CA VAL A 15 8.53 11.17 -30.27
C VAL A 15 9.32 10.91 -28.98
N ASP A 16 10.50 11.51 -28.83
CA ASP A 16 11.31 11.40 -27.60
C ASP A 16 10.54 11.93 -26.38
N TRP A 17 9.92 13.12 -26.50
CA TRP A 17 9.10 13.68 -25.42
C TRP A 17 7.90 12.80 -25.03
N LEU A 18 7.28 12.10 -26.00
CA LEU A 18 6.17 11.19 -25.71
C LEU A 18 6.66 9.97 -24.92
N PHE A 19 7.80 9.39 -25.29
CA PHE A 19 8.40 8.28 -24.56
C PHE A 19 8.84 8.69 -23.15
N ASP A 20 9.46 9.87 -23.01
CA ASP A 20 9.86 10.41 -21.71
C ASP A 20 8.63 10.58 -20.80
N ARG A 21 7.51 11.08 -21.35
CA ARG A 21 6.26 11.25 -20.60
C ARG A 21 5.62 9.91 -20.22
N GLU A 22 5.67 8.91 -21.09
CA GLU A 22 5.16 7.57 -20.78
C GLU A 22 6.00 6.89 -19.71
N LEU A 23 7.32 7.04 -19.77
CA LEU A 23 8.23 6.53 -18.75
C LEU A 23 8.00 7.22 -17.40
N GLU A 24 7.91 8.55 -17.39
CA GLU A 24 7.59 9.33 -16.19
C GLU A 24 6.24 8.91 -15.59
N ALA A 25 5.22 8.67 -16.42
CA ALA A 25 3.93 8.19 -15.94
C ALA A 25 4.02 6.77 -15.32
N ALA A 26 4.85 5.90 -15.88
CA ALA A 26 5.07 4.56 -15.35
C ALA A 26 5.86 4.59 -14.03
N ASP A 27 6.90 5.40 -13.95
CA ASP A 27 7.70 5.59 -12.73
C ASP A 27 6.84 6.19 -11.61
N ASN A 28 6.06 7.23 -11.89
CA ASN A 28 5.12 7.83 -10.95
C ASN A 28 4.06 6.82 -10.47
N ALA A 29 3.57 5.94 -11.34
CA ALA A 29 2.62 4.90 -10.96
C ALA A 29 3.27 3.86 -10.02
N SER A 30 4.49 3.43 -10.34
CA SER A 30 5.27 2.52 -9.50
C SER A 30 5.56 3.11 -8.11
N GLU A 31 5.94 4.39 -8.06
CA GLU A 31 6.19 5.11 -6.81
C GLU A 31 4.89 5.22 -5.97
N ALA A 32 3.76 5.53 -6.60
CA ALA A 32 2.47 5.59 -5.91
C ALA A 32 2.03 4.23 -5.33
N GLU A 33 2.34 3.12 -6.01
CA GLU A 33 2.11 1.76 -5.51
C GLU A 33 3.01 1.44 -4.30
N TYR A 34 4.28 1.82 -4.39
CA TYR A 34 5.24 1.68 -3.29
C TYR A 34 4.81 2.47 -2.05
N ASP A 35 4.50 3.76 -2.21
CA ASP A 35 4.02 4.65 -1.15
C ASP A 35 2.74 4.13 -0.49
N ARG A 36 1.85 3.53 -1.28
CA ARG A 36 0.64 2.91 -0.76
C ARG A 36 0.98 1.71 0.12
N ARG A 37 1.86 0.83 -0.35
CA ARG A 37 2.31 -0.33 0.42
C ARG A 37 3.01 0.11 1.70
N GLU A 38 3.91 1.09 1.63
CA GLU A 38 4.64 1.60 2.78
C GLU A 38 3.69 2.19 3.84
N ARG A 39 2.71 3.01 3.44
CA ARG A 39 1.69 3.54 4.35
C ARG A 39 0.88 2.43 5.02
N ILE A 40 0.50 1.40 4.26
CA ILE A 40 -0.21 0.25 4.82
C ILE A 40 0.68 -0.45 5.85
N VAL A 41 1.92 -0.79 5.48
CA VAL A 41 2.89 -1.46 6.36
C VAL A 41 3.13 -0.67 7.64
N GLY A 42 3.30 0.65 7.55
CA GLY A 42 3.50 1.55 8.69
C GLY A 42 2.28 1.73 9.57
N SER A 43 1.07 1.49 9.05
CA SER A 43 -0.18 1.57 9.81
C SER A 43 -0.52 0.28 10.58
N ILE A 44 0.12 -0.85 10.26
CA ILE A 44 -0.16 -2.14 10.91
C ILE A 44 0.42 -2.13 12.32
N ARG A 45 -0.46 -2.27 13.32
CA ARG A 45 -0.05 -2.40 14.72
C ARG A 45 0.32 -3.84 15.05
N THR A 46 1.22 -4.00 16.03
CA THR A 46 1.61 -5.32 16.54
C THR A 46 0.41 -6.16 16.98
N ALA A 47 -0.59 -5.53 17.63
CA ALA A 47 -1.82 -6.21 18.04
C ALA A 47 -2.55 -6.85 16.85
N GLU A 48 -2.64 -6.17 15.71
CA GLU A 48 -3.31 -6.70 14.52
C GLU A 48 -2.57 -7.91 13.93
N VAL A 49 -1.24 -7.93 14.02
CA VAL A 49 -0.44 -9.09 13.62
C VAL A 49 -0.67 -10.27 14.56
N LEU A 50 -0.77 -10.01 15.87
CA LEU A 50 -1.05 -11.05 16.86
C LEU A 50 -2.46 -11.61 16.73
N ASP A 51 -3.45 -10.77 16.44
CA ASP A 51 -4.83 -11.19 16.15
C ASP A 51 -4.86 -12.08 14.90
N GLU A 52 -4.19 -11.64 13.82
CA GLU A 52 -4.07 -12.44 12.59
C GLU A 52 -3.38 -13.79 12.85
N MET A 53 -2.33 -13.81 13.66
CA MET A 53 -1.67 -15.04 14.09
C MET A 53 -2.64 -15.95 14.86
N ALA A 54 -3.38 -15.41 15.83
CA ALA A 54 -4.33 -16.20 16.62
C ALA A 54 -5.46 -16.79 15.77
N GLU A 55 -5.89 -16.10 14.72
CA GLU A 55 -6.98 -16.53 13.85
C GLU A 55 -6.53 -17.48 12.73
N SER A 56 -5.35 -17.25 12.15
CA SER A 56 -4.94 -17.89 10.88
C SER A 56 -3.74 -18.84 11.01
N MET A 57 -3.16 -18.99 12.21
CA MET A 57 -2.01 -19.86 12.40
C MET A 57 -2.40 -21.33 12.31
N THR A 58 -1.61 -22.08 11.54
CA THR A 58 -1.76 -23.54 11.47
C THR A 58 -1.15 -24.20 12.70
N VAL A 59 -1.63 -25.39 13.05
CA VAL A 59 -1.09 -26.18 14.18
C VAL A 59 0.42 -26.38 14.05
N ALA A 60 0.93 -26.65 12.84
CA ALA A 60 2.37 -26.83 12.61
C ALA A 60 3.17 -25.52 12.83
N GLN A 61 2.62 -24.37 12.46
CA GLN A 61 3.25 -23.07 12.72
C GLN A 61 3.24 -22.74 14.20
N GLU A 62 2.13 -23.04 14.89
CA GLU A 62 2.01 -22.87 16.34
C GLU A 62 3.05 -23.70 17.09
N GLU A 63 3.16 -24.99 16.76
CA GLU A 63 4.18 -25.89 17.33
C GLU A 63 5.60 -25.34 17.09
N ALA A 64 5.91 -24.93 15.86
CA ALA A 64 7.21 -24.36 15.53
C ALA A 64 7.50 -23.05 16.28
N PHE A 65 6.49 -22.19 16.44
CA PHE A 65 6.59 -20.93 17.17
C PHE A 65 6.84 -21.16 18.66
N MET A 66 6.05 -22.04 19.28
CA MET A 66 6.17 -22.39 20.70
C MET A 66 7.49 -23.10 21.01
N GLU A 67 7.92 -24.01 20.14
CA GLU A 67 9.22 -24.69 20.27
C GLU A 67 10.40 -23.72 20.13
N ALA A 68 10.33 -22.77 19.18
CA ALA A 68 11.33 -21.72 19.02
C ALA A 68 11.42 -20.82 20.27
N LEU A 69 10.27 -20.44 20.86
CA LEU A 69 10.23 -19.68 22.10
C LEU A 69 10.79 -20.46 23.30
N ASN A 70 10.47 -21.76 23.41
CA ASN A 70 10.96 -22.62 24.48
C ASN A 70 12.48 -22.80 24.45
N ARG A 71 13.08 -22.92 23.24
CA ARG A 71 14.54 -22.99 23.09
C ARG A 71 15.23 -21.66 23.40
N GLY A 72 14.62 -20.54 22.99
CA GLY A 72 15.12 -19.19 23.29
C GLY A 72 16.49 -18.87 22.68
N GLY A 73 16.91 -19.57 21.61
CA GLY A 73 18.20 -19.37 20.98
C GLY A 73 18.20 -18.22 19.96
N ASN A 74 19.36 -17.60 19.71
CA ASN A 74 19.51 -16.59 18.65
C ASN A 74 19.16 -17.13 17.25
N LYS A 75 19.30 -18.44 17.03
CA LYS A 75 18.91 -19.10 15.78
C LYS A 75 17.40 -19.11 15.57
N ASP A 76 16.63 -19.08 16.66
CA ASP A 76 15.17 -19.11 16.63
C ASP A 76 14.57 -17.73 16.33
N VAL A 77 15.30 -16.64 16.59
CA VAL A 77 14.89 -15.25 16.28
C VAL A 77 14.50 -15.09 14.81
N HIS A 78 15.29 -15.67 13.91
CA HIS A 78 15.00 -15.59 12.48
C HIS A 78 13.71 -16.35 12.12
N THR A 79 13.50 -17.53 12.70
CA THR A 79 12.27 -18.32 12.51
C THR A 79 11.03 -17.55 12.99
N LEU A 80 11.11 -16.96 14.19
CA LEU A 80 10.02 -16.16 14.76
C LEU A 80 9.74 -14.92 13.90
N TYR A 81 10.79 -14.23 13.47
CA TYR A 81 10.66 -13.07 12.60
C TYR A 81 9.98 -13.42 11.26
N CYS A 82 10.45 -14.48 10.59
CA CYS A 82 9.86 -14.93 9.32
C CYS A 82 8.38 -15.29 9.47
N LEU A 83 8.00 -15.94 10.58
CA LEU A 83 6.60 -16.28 10.83
C LEU A 83 5.75 -15.03 11.05
N ILE A 84 6.18 -14.11 11.92
CA ILE A 84 5.48 -12.84 12.17
C ILE A 84 5.35 -12.02 10.88
N ASP A 85 6.41 -11.97 10.08
CA ASP A 85 6.42 -11.26 8.80
C ASP A 85 5.42 -11.86 7.79
N GLN A 86 5.25 -13.19 7.76
CA GLN A 86 4.24 -13.84 6.91
C GLN A 86 2.82 -13.37 7.24
N PHE A 87 2.47 -13.28 8.52
CA PHE A 87 1.15 -12.81 8.94
C PHE A 87 0.97 -11.31 8.69
N LYS A 88 2.03 -10.52 8.91
CA LYS A 88 2.03 -9.10 8.53
C LYS A 88 1.79 -8.94 7.02
N GLU A 89 2.44 -9.73 6.18
CA GLU A 89 2.24 -9.71 4.73
C GLU A 89 0.83 -10.14 4.32
N ALA A 90 0.19 -11.06 5.06
CA ALA A 90 -1.20 -11.41 4.81
C ALA A 90 -2.14 -10.21 5.00
N ILE A 91 -1.94 -9.44 6.07
CA ILE A 91 -2.68 -8.20 6.33
C ILE A 91 -2.44 -7.17 5.21
N VAL A 92 -1.17 -6.96 4.82
CA VAL A 92 -0.82 -6.02 3.75
C VAL A 92 -1.49 -6.42 2.43
N LYS A 93 -1.44 -7.70 2.06
CA LYS A 93 -2.08 -8.20 0.82
C LYS A 93 -3.58 -7.95 0.81
N ARG A 94 -4.28 -8.19 1.93
CA ARG A 94 -5.73 -7.90 2.03
C ARG A 94 -6.01 -6.41 1.86
N ARG A 95 -5.28 -5.54 2.54
CA ARG A 95 -5.45 -4.07 2.42
C ARG A 95 -5.09 -3.53 1.04
N LEU A 96 -4.12 -4.15 0.36
CA LEU A 96 -3.78 -3.79 -1.03
C LEU A 96 -4.87 -4.23 -2.01
N ALA A 97 -5.55 -5.35 -1.76
CA ALA A 97 -6.67 -5.82 -2.57
C ALA A 97 -7.93 -4.94 -2.43
N GLU A 98 -8.08 -4.20 -1.33
CA GLU A 98 -9.13 -3.20 -1.21
C GLU A 98 -8.90 -2.06 -2.22
N PRO A 99 -9.94 -1.55 -2.88
CA PRO A 99 -9.80 -0.41 -3.78
C PRO A 99 -9.32 0.82 -3.01
N ALA A 100 -8.32 1.52 -3.55
CA ALA A 100 -7.86 2.76 -2.96
C ALA A 100 -9.01 3.79 -2.92
N PRO A 101 -9.15 4.56 -1.82
CA PRO A 101 -10.16 5.60 -1.73
C PRO A 101 -9.91 6.66 -2.82
N ARG A 102 -10.99 7.13 -3.46
CA ARG A 102 -10.92 8.18 -4.49
C ARG A 102 -10.32 9.49 -3.98
N PHE A 103 -10.61 9.84 -2.73
CA PHE A 103 -10.16 11.08 -2.11
C PHE A 103 -9.28 10.77 -0.90
N SER A 104 -8.14 11.45 -0.81
CA SER A 104 -7.21 11.35 0.33
C SER A 104 -7.80 11.92 1.62
N MET A 105 -8.77 12.83 1.50
CA MET A 105 -9.53 13.37 2.62
C MET A 105 -10.95 13.69 2.15
N THR A 106 -11.92 13.25 2.93
CA THR A 106 -13.33 13.60 2.77
C THR A 106 -13.77 14.43 3.97
N TYR A 107 -14.82 15.24 3.77
CA TYR A 107 -15.29 16.20 4.79
C TYR A 107 -16.79 16.12 4.95
N CYS A 108 -17.27 16.53 6.12
CA CYS A 108 -18.68 16.87 6.29
C CYS A 108 -18.95 18.27 5.71
N SER A 109 -19.88 18.38 4.77
CA SER A 109 -20.22 19.69 4.19
C SER A 109 -20.96 20.62 5.17
N GLN A 110 -21.55 20.08 6.25
CA GLN A 110 -22.31 20.86 7.22
C GLN A 110 -21.43 21.47 8.31
N CYS A 111 -20.47 20.73 8.85
CA CYS A 111 -19.60 21.19 9.95
C CYS A 111 -18.12 21.30 9.59
N GLY A 112 -17.71 20.85 8.40
CA GLY A 112 -16.31 20.84 7.97
C GLY A 112 -15.43 19.77 8.63
N LYS A 113 -16.00 18.86 9.45
CA LYS A 113 -15.23 17.79 10.11
C LYS A 113 -14.50 16.93 9.06
N ALA A 114 -13.20 16.77 9.23
CA ALA A 114 -12.39 15.84 8.45
C ALA A 114 -12.75 14.39 8.82
N LEU A 115 -13.06 13.59 7.81
CA LEU A 115 -13.51 12.19 7.97
C LEU A 115 -12.43 11.18 7.59
N GLY A 116 -11.31 11.65 7.05
CA GLY A 116 -10.26 10.79 6.51
C GLY A 116 -10.51 10.40 5.05
N PRO A 117 -9.66 9.51 4.51
CA PRO A 117 -9.76 9.03 3.13
C PRO A 117 -11.09 8.33 2.87
N GLY A 118 -11.66 8.53 1.68
CA GLY A 118 -12.94 7.92 1.32
C GLY A 118 -13.35 8.16 -0.12
N ASN A 119 -14.51 7.61 -0.48
CA ASN A 119 -15.06 7.77 -1.83
C ASN A 119 -16.07 8.92 -1.96
N SER A 120 -16.54 9.46 -0.83
CA SER A 120 -17.46 10.61 -0.76
C SER A 120 -17.46 11.20 0.65
N GLY A 121 -17.68 12.51 0.77
CA GLY A 121 -18.01 13.14 2.05
C GLY A 121 -19.44 12.85 2.51
N VAL A 122 -19.83 13.42 3.64
CA VAL A 122 -21.22 13.35 4.13
C VAL A 122 -21.86 14.73 4.15
N SER A 123 -23.16 14.77 3.85
CA SER A 123 -23.89 16.03 3.81
C SER A 123 -24.43 16.47 5.16
N HIS A 124 -24.62 15.55 6.12
CA HIS A 124 -25.29 15.82 7.39
C HIS A 124 -24.43 15.35 8.57
N CYS A 125 -24.40 16.12 9.65
CA CYS A 125 -23.55 15.84 10.81
C CYS A 125 -23.84 14.48 11.47
N TYR A 126 -25.09 14.02 11.45
CA TYR A 126 -25.43 12.71 12.03
C TYR A 126 -24.89 11.54 11.20
N SER A 127 -24.45 11.78 9.97
CA SER A 127 -23.98 10.73 9.06
C SER A 127 -22.49 10.42 9.19
N HIS A 128 -21.68 11.25 9.85
CA HIS A 128 -20.24 10.98 9.96
C HIS A 128 -19.83 10.02 11.09
N GLY A 129 -20.77 9.39 11.82
CA GLY A 129 -20.43 8.63 13.02
C GLY A 129 -19.81 9.52 14.10
N ALA A 130 -19.83 9.08 15.36
CA ALA A 130 -19.16 9.78 16.44
C ALA A 130 -17.64 9.80 16.19
#